data_AF-A0A936C5E0-F1
#
_entry.id   AF-A0A936C5E0-F1
#
_cell.length_a   1.000
_cell.length_b   1.000
_cell.length_c   1.000
_cell.angle_alpha   90.00
_cell.angle_beta   90.00
_cell.angle_gamma   90.00
#
_symmetry.space_group_name_H-M   'P 1'
#
loop_
_entity.id
_entity.type
_entity.pdbx_description
1 polymer ?
#
loop_
_entity_poly.entity_id
_entity_poly.type
_entity_poly.pdbx_seq_one_letter_code
_entity_poly.pdbx_strand_id
1 'polypeptide(L)' 'MGRGHDRCPRCGADFHCGMADAAPCACTAVTLAGDVLAALQERYAGCLCVNCLSQIAADPAAFLAASR' A
#
# COMPACT_ATOMS: atom_id res chain seq x y z
N MET A 1 -14.88 12.89 0.71
CA MET A 1 -13.94 13.27 1.80
C MET A 1 -13.56 12.00 2.51
N GLY A 2 -12.56 11.30 1.94
CA GLY A 2 -12.17 9.95 2.36
C GLY A 2 -11.47 10.00 3.72
N ARG A 3 -11.89 9.13 4.64
CA ARG A 3 -11.20 8.95 5.92
C ARG A 3 -9.78 8.49 5.62
N GLY A 4 -8.78 9.23 6.12
CA GLY A 4 -7.43 8.71 6.24
C GLY A 4 -7.50 7.37 6.97
N HIS A 5 -6.93 6.33 6.37
CA HIS A 5 -6.87 5.03 7.00
C HIS A 5 -5.74 5.06 8.01
N ASP A 6 -6.10 5.01 9.29
CA ASP A 6 -5.13 4.98 10.39
C ASP A 6 -4.61 3.56 10.64
N ARG A 7 -5.12 2.56 9.89
CA ARG A 7 -4.82 1.15 10.11
C ARG A 7 -4.68 0.38 8.81
N CYS A 8 -3.58 -0.36 8.69
CA CYS A 8 -3.23 -1.06 7.47
C CYS A 8 -4.09 -2.33 7.33
N PRO A 9 -4.88 -2.50 6.27
CA PRO A 9 -5.73 -3.67 6.10
C PRO A 9 -4.95 -4.97 5.84
N ARG A 10 -3.67 -4.88 5.47
CA ARG A 10 -2.81 -6.06 5.26
C ARG A 10 -2.22 -6.62 6.56
N CYS A 11 -1.65 -5.77 7.40
CA CYS A 11 -0.93 -6.20 8.60
C CYS A 11 -1.62 -5.82 9.92
N GLY A 12 -2.68 -5.01 9.87
CA GLY A 12 -3.39 -4.53 11.05
C GLY A 12 -2.62 -3.51 11.88
N ALA A 13 -1.44 -3.04 11.44
CA ALA A 13 -0.66 -2.04 12.15
C ALA A 13 -1.27 -0.64 11.97
N ASP A 14 -1.19 0.17 13.02
CA ASP A 14 -1.51 1.59 12.94
C ASP A 14 -0.48 2.33 12.07
N PHE A 15 -0.95 3.18 11.17
CA PHE A 15 -0.12 4.02 10.31
C PHE A 15 -0.91 5.24 9.84
N HIS A 16 -0.22 6.31 9.47
CA HIS A 16 -0.86 7.48 8.89
C HIS A 16 -0.74 7.46 7.37
N CYS A 17 -1.86 7.35 6.62
CA CYS A 17 -1.80 7.37 5.16
C CYS A 17 -1.33 8.72 4.59
N GLY A 18 -1.49 9.84 5.30
CA GLY A 18 -0.97 11.15 4.87
C GLY A 18 -1.40 11.64 3.49
N MET A 19 -2.33 10.97 2.80
CA MET A 19 -2.83 11.36 1.47
C MET A 19 -3.51 12.75 1.49
N ALA A 20 -4.03 13.15 2.65
CA ALA A 20 -4.64 14.46 2.87
C ALA A 20 -3.67 15.48 3.49
N ASP A 21 -2.41 15.12 3.73
CA ASP A 21 -1.42 16.01 4.31
C ASP A 21 -0.85 16.97 3.26
N ALA A 22 -0.21 18.03 3.74
CA ALA A 22 0.52 18.97 2.88
C ALA A 22 1.81 18.37 2.30
N ALA A 23 2.39 17.36 2.96
CA ALA A 23 3.58 16.67 2.52
C ALA A 23 3.20 15.36 1.80
N PRO A 24 4.00 14.91 0.80
CA PRO A 24 3.77 13.62 0.17
C PRO A 24 3.87 12.49 1.20
N CYS A 25 2.96 11.51 1.10
CA CYS A 25 3.00 10.34 1.98
C CYS A 25 4.29 9.54 1.75
N ALA A 26 4.85 8.97 2.81
CA ALA A 26 5.97 8.03 2.73
C ALA A 26 5.73 6.86 1.75
N CYS A 27 4.47 6.49 1.48
CA CYS A 27 4.15 5.46 0.49
C CYS A 27 4.53 5.86 -0.94
N THR A 28 4.57 7.15 -1.28
CA THR A 28 4.92 7.62 -2.64
C THR A 28 6.40 7.47 -2.95
N ALA A 29 7.24 7.24 -1.94
CA ALA A 29 8.65 6.92 -2.13
C ALA A 29 8.88 5.45 -2.53
N VAL A 30 7.84 4.60 -2.47
CA VAL A 30 7.93 3.18 -2.83
C VAL A 30 7.56 2.98 -4.28
N THR A 31 8.50 2.47 -5.07
CA THR A 31 8.26 2.11 -6.47
C THR A 31 7.64 0.71 -6.57
N LEU A 32 6.47 0.61 -7.18
CA LEU A 32 5.75 -0.66 -7.42
C LEU A 32 5.65 -0.90 -8.93
N ALA A 33 5.70 -2.17 -9.34
CA ALA A 33 5.41 -2.55 -10.72
C ALA A 33 3.92 -2.32 -11.05
N GLY A 34 3.61 -2.06 -12.32
CA GLY A 34 2.24 -1.77 -12.77
C GLY A 34 1.24 -2.88 -12.43
N ASP A 35 1.58 -4.14 -12.70
CA ASP A 35 0.74 -5.31 -12.38
C ASP A 35 0.51 -5.47 -10.87
N VAL A 36 1.54 -5.17 -10.06
CA VAL A 36 1.44 -5.20 -8.59
C VAL A 36 0.49 -4.13 -8.09
N LEU A 37 0.59 -2.92 -8.64
CA LEU A 37 -0.30 -1.81 -8.29
C LEU A 37 -1.75 -2.14 -8.65
N ALA A 38 -1.99 -2.72 -9.83
CA ALA A 38 -3.31 -3.17 -10.24
C ALA A 38 -3.85 -4.24 -9.27
N ALA A 39 -3.05 -5.26 -8.94
CA ALA A 39 -3.44 -6.29 -7.97
C ALA A 39 -3.73 -5.72 -6.57
N LEU A 40 -3.00 -4.68 -6.15
CA LEU A 40 -3.26 -3.99 -4.87
C LEU A 40 -4.60 -3.26 -4.89
N GLN A 41 -4.92 -2.56 -5.97
CA GLN A 41 -6.19 -1.83 -6.11
C GLN A 41 -7.39 -2.78 -6.14
N GLU A 42 -7.25 -3.96 -6.73
CA GLU A 42 -8.31 -4.99 -6.73
C GLU A 42 -8.50 -5.62 -5.33
N ARG A 43 -7.42 -5.78 -4.55
CA ARG A 43 -7.47 -6.47 -3.25
C ARG A 43 -7.75 -5.57 -2.06
N TYR A 44 -7.33 -4.31 -2.10
CA TYR A 44 -7.41 -3.39 -0.98
C TYR A 44 -8.12 -2.11 -1.39
N ALA A 45 -9.27 -1.83 -0.78
CA ALA A 45 -10.04 -0.60 -0.99
C ALA A 45 -9.44 0.65 -0.30
N GLY A 46 -8.18 0.59 0.14
CA GLY A 46 -7.54 1.65 0.92
C GLY A 46 -6.02 1.56 0.94
N CYS A 47 -5.39 2.60 1.50
CA CYS A 47 -3.95 2.71 1.67
C CYS A 47 -3.35 1.54 2.48
N LEU A 48 -2.14 1.14 2.11
CA LEU A 48 -1.28 0.27 2.92
C LEU A 48 -0.15 1.08 3.56
N CYS A 49 0.34 0.62 4.70
CA CYS A 49 1.50 1.23 5.33
C CYS A 49 2.78 1.04 4.50
N VAL A 50 3.73 1.97 4.64
CA VAL A 50 5.00 1.94 3.89
C VAL A 50 5.75 0.63 4.05
N ASN A 51 5.75 0.03 5.25
CA ASN A 51 6.41 -1.25 5.50
C ASN A 51 5.82 -2.40 4.66
N CYS A 52 4.48 -2.45 4.53
CA CYS A 52 3.84 -3.45 3.68
C CYS A 52 4.17 -3.21 2.21
N LEU A 53 4.10 -1.96 1.76
CA LEU A 53 4.42 -1.61 0.37
C LEU A 53 5.87 -1.93 0.04
N SER A 54 6.82 -1.63 0.93
CA SER A 54 8.24 -1.96 0.73
C SER A 54 8.50 -3.46 0.65
N GLN A 55 7.83 -4.27 1.47
CA GLN A 55 7.94 -5.74 1.38
C GLN A 55 7.39 -6.27 0.05
N ILE A 56 6.28 -5.71 -0.42
CA ILE A 56 5.68 -6.07 -1.72
C ILE A 56 6.59 -5.63 -2.87
N ALA A 57 7.19 -4.44 -2.77
CA ALA A 57 8.13 -3.95 -3.76
C ALA A 57 9.42 -4.77 -3.80
N ALA A 58 9.85 -5.34 -2.66
CA ALA A 58 11.01 -6.22 -2.58
C ALA A 58 10.75 -7.60 -3.22
N ASP A 59 9.52 -8.13 -3.12
CA ASP A 59 9.13 -9.39 -3.76
C ASP A 59 7.78 -9.28 -4.48
N PRO A 60 7.76 -8.62 -5.66
CA PRO A 60 6.54 -8.43 -6.44
C PRO A 60 6.02 -9.76 -7.01
N ALA A 61 6.91 -10.70 -7.32
CA ALA A 61 6.55 -12.00 -7.89
C ALA A 61 5.78 -12.85 -6.87
N ALA A 62 6.25 -12.94 -5.62
CA ALA A 62 5.54 -13.66 -4.57
C ALA A 62 4.18 -13.02 -4.27
N PHE A 63 4.11 -11.68 -4.25
CA PHE A 63 2.83 -10.99 -4.05
C PHE A 63 1.83 -11.29 -5.17
N LEU A 64 2.25 -11.27 -6.43
CA LEU A 64 1.39 -11.59 -7.58
C LEU A 64 1.01 -13.07 -7.65
N ALA A 65 1.87 -13.98 -7.18
CA ALA A 65 1.55 -15.40 -7.06
C ALA A 65 0.49 -15.63 -5.98
N ALA A 66 0.64 -15.01 -4.80
CA ALA A 66 -0.40 -15.01 -3.76
C ALA A 66 -1.65 -14.20 -4.16
N SER A 67 -1.48 -13.35 -5.19
CA SER A 67 -2.40 -12.56 -6.02
C SER A 67 -3.63 -13.26 -6.61
N ARG A 68 -3.38 -14.50 -7.04
CA ARG A 68 -4.25 -15.34 -7.84
C ARG A 68 -4.93 -16.40 -6.98
#